data_AF-A0A432F831-F1
#
_entry.id   AF-A0A432F831-F1
#
_cell.length_a   1.000
_cell.length_b   1.000
_cell.length_c   1.000
_cell.angle_alpha   90.00
_cell.angle_beta   90.00
_cell.angle_gamma   90.00
#
_symmetry.space_group_name_H-M   'P 1'
#
loop_
_entity.id
_entity.type
_entity.pdbx_description
1 polymer ?
#
loop_
_entity_poly.entity_id
_entity_poly.type
_entity_poly.pdbx_seq_one_letter_code
_entity_poly.pdbx_strand_id
1 'polypeptide(L)'
;VLGFRSHTLLLHDDRTSAENRLKAVNGSLKQVYRTTDAHPIILSLDGLEGPGDYALNRRAALTLVLAKGGQVVRSVALTDTGQHNVPQLREWVEEIAGKIPSDPEELRRMIASNLPKSGDAVRELAVNQGVQLQRLRARLARLESGQMNNRMQQRRPQRMKRDAPNAARRPVAERNPAKPAVKREGAPPDDADLQSSLRAFIRKTNSDERLDDIFADITARASESPELTRQTREMFRLVLSLKDRYGTPHAHELAKGFLDKHPAKRNR
;
A
#
# COMPACT_ATOMS: atom_id res chain seq x y z
N VAL A 1 3.56 15.02 -18.61
CA VAL A 1 4.87 14.37 -18.87
C VAL A 1 4.75 13.77 -20.27
N LEU A 2 5.84 13.64 -21.04
CA LEU A 2 5.94 13.27 -22.47
C LEU A 2 4.94 12.19 -22.96
N GLY A 3 3.64 12.50 -23.08
CA GLY A 3 2.57 11.51 -23.26
C GLY A 3 2.21 10.66 -22.02
N PHE A 4 3.05 10.63 -20.98
CA PHE A 4 2.80 9.83 -19.77
C PHE A 4 1.61 10.37 -18.96
N ARG A 5 0.60 9.50 -18.79
CA ARG A 5 -0.54 9.71 -17.90
C ARG A 5 -0.41 8.78 -16.69
N SER A 6 -0.67 9.33 -15.51
CA SER A 6 -0.73 8.55 -14.27
C SER A 6 -2.19 8.35 -13.89
N HIS A 7 -2.52 7.11 -13.55
CA HIS A 7 -3.82 6.73 -13.03
C HIS A 7 -3.60 5.95 -11.74
N THR A 8 -4.54 6.05 -10.80
CA THR A 8 -4.57 5.19 -9.63
C THR A 8 -5.66 4.16 -9.85
N LEU A 9 -5.26 2.89 -9.88
CA LEU A 9 -6.16 1.75 -9.94
C LEU A 9 -6.27 1.15 -8.53
N LEU A 10 -7.49 1.02 -8.03
CA LEU A 10 -7.75 0.21 -6.84
C LEU A 10 -8.29 -1.16 -7.28
N LEU A 11 -7.62 -2.21 -6.81
CA LEU A 11 -8.03 -3.60 -6.97
C LEU A 11 -8.69 -4.08 -5.68
N HIS A 12 -9.83 -4.75 -5.81
CA HIS A 12 -10.58 -5.27 -4.67
C HIS A 12 -11.46 -6.46 -5.10
N ASP A 13 -11.65 -7.42 -4.20
CA ASP A 13 -12.56 -8.56 -4.33
C ASP A 13 -14.05 -8.21 -4.09
N ASP A 14 -14.34 -7.24 -3.22
CA ASP A 14 -15.69 -6.80 -2.86
C ASP A 14 -15.93 -5.32 -3.19
N ARG A 15 -16.95 -5.07 -4.02
CA ARG A 15 -17.37 -3.72 -4.44
C ARG A 15 -17.68 -2.79 -3.28
N THR A 16 -18.40 -3.27 -2.26
CA THR A 16 -18.85 -2.42 -1.15
C THR A 16 -17.67 -1.92 -0.34
N SER A 17 -16.75 -2.82 -0.03
CA SER A 17 -15.49 -2.51 0.66
C SER A 17 -14.60 -1.58 -0.18
N ALA A 18 -14.54 -1.81 -1.50
CA ALA A 18 -13.77 -0.97 -2.41
C ALA A 18 -14.29 0.47 -2.49
N GLU A 19 -15.60 0.66 -2.59
CA GLU A 19 -16.23 1.99 -2.61
C GLU A 19 -16.00 2.74 -1.29
N ASN A 20 -16.09 2.05 -0.15
CA ASN A 20 -15.80 2.63 1.15
C ASN A 20 -14.33 3.03 1.30
N ARG A 21 -13.41 2.18 0.82
CA ARG A 21 -11.97 2.49 0.79
C ARG A 21 -11.68 3.66 -0.14
N LEU A 22 -12.30 3.70 -1.32
CA LEU A 22 -12.17 4.82 -2.24
C LEU A 22 -12.61 6.13 -1.58
N LYS A 23 -13.77 6.16 -0.91
CA LYS A 23 -14.25 7.33 -0.18
C LYS A 23 -13.25 7.80 0.88
N ALA A 24 -12.64 6.89 1.63
CA ALA A 24 -11.65 7.22 2.66
C ALA A 24 -10.35 7.79 2.08
N VAL A 25 -9.86 7.21 0.97
CA VAL A 25 -8.54 7.54 0.40
C VAL A 25 -8.62 8.73 -0.56
N ASN A 26 -9.81 9.02 -1.12
CA ASN A 26 -10.04 10.13 -2.04
C ASN A 26 -9.62 11.49 -1.46
N GLY A 27 -9.84 11.73 -0.15
CA GLY A 27 -9.39 12.97 0.50
C GLY A 27 -7.88 13.17 0.45
N SER A 28 -7.12 12.11 0.67
CA SER A 28 -5.65 12.12 0.61
C SER A 28 -5.13 12.21 -0.83
N LEU A 29 -5.75 11.47 -1.76
CA LEU A 29 -5.37 11.50 -3.17
C LEU A 29 -5.70 12.87 -3.80
N LYS A 30 -6.79 13.52 -3.41
CA LYS A 30 -7.08 14.91 -3.79
C LYS A 30 -6.00 15.89 -3.37
N GLN A 31 -5.31 15.68 -2.24
CA GLN A 31 -4.17 16.53 -1.86
C GLN A 31 -2.93 16.28 -2.74
N VAL A 32 -2.71 15.04 -3.16
CA VAL A 32 -1.60 14.66 -4.07
C VAL A 32 -1.84 15.20 -5.48
N TYR A 33 -3.08 15.17 -5.95
CA TYR A 33 -3.45 15.53 -7.33
C TYR A 33 -4.02 16.95 -7.48
N ARG A 34 -3.98 17.78 -6.42
CA ARG A 34 -4.63 19.12 -6.33
C ARG A 34 -4.17 20.14 -7.38
N THR A 35 -3.20 19.80 -8.22
CA THR A 35 -2.55 20.70 -9.18
C THR A 35 -2.59 20.19 -10.63
N THR A 36 -3.42 19.20 -10.94
CA THR A 36 -3.35 18.49 -12.23
C THR A 36 -4.74 18.18 -12.76
N ASP A 37 -4.89 18.27 -14.09
CA ASP A 37 -6.01 17.75 -14.86
C ASP A 37 -6.48 16.41 -14.27
N ALA A 38 -7.77 16.32 -13.98
CA ALA A 38 -8.38 15.29 -13.14
C ALA A 38 -7.84 13.89 -13.47
N HIS A 39 -6.99 13.34 -12.60
CA HIS A 39 -6.54 11.96 -12.69
C HIS A 39 -7.69 11.05 -12.24
N PRO A 40 -8.35 10.29 -13.14
CA PRO A 40 -9.44 9.43 -12.72
C PRO A 40 -8.89 8.35 -11.79
N ILE A 41 -9.52 8.21 -10.63
CA ILE A 41 -9.35 7.04 -9.78
C ILE A 41 -10.33 6.01 -10.32
N ILE A 42 -9.80 4.89 -10.79
CA ILE A 42 -10.59 3.84 -11.44
C ILE A 42 -10.68 2.66 -10.47
N LEU A 43 -11.91 2.19 -10.25
CA LEU A 43 -12.20 0.98 -9.49
C LEU A 43 -12.42 -0.15 -10.49
N SER A 44 -11.56 -1.18 -10.45
CA SER A 44 -11.84 -2.44 -11.14
C SER A 44 -12.68 -3.33 -10.23
N LEU A 45 -13.66 -4.02 -10.83
CA LEU A 45 -14.53 -4.99 -10.17
C LEU A 45 -14.11 -6.44 -10.47
N ASP A 46 -13.00 -6.63 -11.18
CA ASP A 46 -12.57 -7.93 -11.71
C ASP A 46 -11.84 -8.77 -10.66
N GLY A 47 -11.84 -8.33 -9.41
CA GLY A 47 -11.21 -9.00 -8.28
C GLY A 47 -9.84 -8.44 -7.91
N LEU A 48 -9.16 -9.13 -6.99
CA LEU A 48 -7.87 -8.69 -6.43
C LEU A 48 -6.75 -8.65 -7.48
N GLU A 49 -6.81 -9.49 -8.51
CA GLU A 49 -5.84 -9.53 -9.60
C GLU A 49 -6.04 -8.41 -10.64
N GLY A 50 -7.21 -7.75 -10.63
CA GLY A 50 -7.60 -6.75 -11.62
C GLY A 50 -8.08 -7.37 -12.94
N PRO A 51 -8.34 -6.54 -13.97
CA PRO A 51 -8.87 -7.02 -15.24
C PRO A 51 -7.84 -7.90 -15.95
N GLY A 52 -8.16 -9.17 -16.18
CA GLY A 52 -7.30 -10.11 -16.92
C GLY A 52 -6.01 -10.51 -16.20
N ASP A 53 -5.19 -11.35 -16.83
CA ASP A 53 -3.91 -11.80 -16.28
C ASP A 53 -2.79 -10.77 -16.52
N TYR A 54 -3.00 -9.53 -16.10
CA TYR A 54 -2.04 -8.44 -16.26
C TYR A 54 -1.06 -8.33 -15.10
N ALA A 55 -1.00 -9.32 -14.21
CA ALA A 55 -0.04 -9.39 -13.11
C ALA A 55 -0.04 -8.16 -12.18
N LEU A 56 -1.18 -7.47 -12.04
CA LEU A 56 -1.28 -6.23 -11.27
C LEU A 56 -1.18 -6.46 -9.76
N ASN A 57 -1.39 -7.69 -9.28
CA ASN A 57 -1.37 -8.06 -7.86
C ASN A 57 -0.34 -9.17 -7.52
N ARG A 58 0.65 -9.43 -8.39
CA ARG A 58 1.66 -10.48 -8.17
C ARG A 58 2.81 -10.06 -7.25
N ARG A 59 2.55 -9.53 -6.04
CA ARG A 59 3.58 -9.08 -5.06
C ARG A 59 4.83 -8.42 -5.71
N ALA A 60 4.61 -7.68 -6.80
CA ALA A 60 5.67 -7.15 -7.64
C ALA A 60 5.98 -5.73 -7.19
N ALA A 61 7.24 -5.33 -7.30
CA ALA A 61 7.64 -3.94 -7.08
C ALA A 61 7.07 -3.02 -8.18
N LEU A 62 7.04 -3.52 -9.42
CA LEU A 62 6.49 -2.81 -10.57
C LEU A 62 5.91 -3.80 -11.58
N THR A 63 4.74 -3.49 -12.12
CA THR A 63 4.15 -4.25 -13.23
C THR A 63 4.17 -3.40 -14.49
N LEU A 64 4.71 -3.94 -15.57
CA LEU A 64 4.80 -3.30 -16.88
C LEU A 64 3.85 -3.99 -17.84
N VAL A 65 2.84 -3.24 -18.27
CA VAL A 65 1.90 -3.66 -19.30
C VAL A 65 2.19 -2.87 -20.56
N LEU A 66 2.60 -3.58 -21.62
CA LEU A 66 2.88 -2.99 -22.92
C LEU A 66 1.72 -3.31 -23.87
N ALA A 67 1.21 -2.28 -24.53
CA ALA A 67 0.04 -2.38 -25.40
C ALA A 67 0.26 -1.67 -26.74
N LYS A 68 -0.28 -2.24 -27.81
CA LYS A 68 -0.24 -1.69 -29.17
C LYS A 68 -1.59 -1.90 -29.84
N GLY A 69 -2.13 -0.88 -30.49
CA GLY A 69 -3.44 -0.97 -31.16
C GLY A 69 -4.61 -1.25 -30.20
N GLY A 70 -4.50 -0.87 -28.93
CA GLY A 70 -5.52 -1.14 -27.90
C GLY A 70 -5.49 -2.54 -27.32
N GLN A 71 -4.54 -3.39 -27.72
CA GLN A 71 -4.36 -4.74 -27.19
C GLN A 71 -3.09 -4.84 -26.36
N VAL A 72 -3.14 -5.58 -25.25
CA VAL A 72 -1.97 -5.90 -24.43
C VAL A 72 -1.13 -6.94 -25.18
N VAL A 73 0.12 -6.58 -25.45
CA VAL A 73 1.09 -7.45 -26.14
C VAL A 73 1.96 -8.18 -25.13
N ARG A 74 2.25 -7.55 -23.99
CA ARG A 74 3.10 -8.12 -22.94
C ARG A 74 2.68 -7.58 -21.57
N SER A 75 2.67 -8.45 -20.56
CA SER A 75 2.60 -8.05 -19.16
C SER A 75 3.74 -8.70 -18.38
N VAL A 76 4.50 -7.92 -17.63
CA VAL A 76 5.63 -8.39 -16.82
C VAL A 76 5.53 -7.84 -15.42
N ALA A 77 5.56 -8.72 -14.43
CA ALA A 77 5.72 -8.37 -13.02
C ALA A 77 7.21 -8.40 -12.65
N LEU A 78 7.77 -7.24 -12.30
CA LEU A 78 9.12 -7.07 -11.80
C LEU A 78 9.09 -7.10 -10.26
N THR A 79 9.71 -8.13 -9.68
CA THR A 79 9.84 -8.26 -8.22
C THR A 79 10.92 -7.33 -7.64
N ASP A 80 11.92 -6.99 -8.45
CA ASP A 80 12.95 -5.99 -8.17
C ASP A 80 13.03 -5.01 -9.35
N THR A 81 13.34 -3.75 -9.05
CA THR A 81 13.47 -2.68 -10.05
C THR A 81 14.78 -1.93 -9.85
N GLY A 82 15.67 -2.00 -10.83
CA GLY A 82 16.94 -1.28 -10.82
C GLY A 82 17.52 -1.06 -12.21
N GLN A 83 18.71 -0.46 -12.27
CA GLN A 83 19.42 -0.18 -13.53
C GLN A 83 19.70 -1.44 -14.35
N HIS A 84 19.81 -2.59 -13.69
CA HIS A 84 20.02 -3.88 -14.35
C HIS A 84 18.84 -4.31 -15.24
N ASN A 85 17.63 -3.78 -15.02
CA ASN A 85 16.47 -4.09 -15.87
C ASN A 85 16.46 -3.27 -17.18
N VAL A 86 17.25 -2.18 -17.26
CA VAL A 86 17.21 -1.25 -18.40
C VAL A 86 17.46 -1.91 -19.76
N PRO A 87 18.45 -2.81 -19.93
CA PRO A 87 18.67 -3.48 -21.22
C PRO A 87 17.45 -4.30 -21.67
N GLN A 88 16.84 -5.04 -20.74
CA GLN A 88 15.68 -5.88 -21.03
C GLN A 88 14.43 -5.04 -21.31
N LEU A 89 14.26 -3.93 -20.60
CA LEU A 89 13.18 -2.97 -20.86
C LEU A 89 13.29 -2.36 -22.25
N ARG A 90 14.50 -1.99 -22.66
CA ARG A 90 14.76 -1.46 -24.00
C ARG A 90 14.35 -2.48 -25.06
N GLU A 91 14.76 -3.73 -24.92
CA GLU A 91 14.40 -4.81 -25.84
C GLU A 91 12.88 -4.94 -25.99
N TRP A 92 12.13 -4.98 -24.87
CA TRP A 92 10.67 -5.09 -24.92
C TRP A 92 9.99 -3.87 -25.56
N VAL A 93 10.52 -2.68 -25.34
CA VAL A 93 9.98 -1.47 -25.97
C VAL A 93 10.29 -1.46 -27.47
N GLU A 94 11.50 -1.83 -27.86
CA GLU A 94 11.92 -1.87 -29.27
C GLU A 94 11.16 -2.93 -30.08
N GLU A 95 10.79 -4.06 -29.47
CA GLU A 95 9.90 -5.07 -30.07
C GLU A 95 8.55 -4.46 -30.51
N ILE A 96 8.04 -3.47 -29.76
CA ILE A 96 6.69 -2.94 -29.93
C ILE A 96 6.70 -1.63 -30.74
N ALA A 97 7.62 -0.73 -30.39
CA ALA A 97 7.73 0.61 -30.95
C ALA A 97 8.70 0.69 -32.15
N GLY A 98 9.47 -0.36 -32.40
CA GLY A 98 10.57 -0.35 -33.38
C GLY A 98 11.91 0.03 -32.73
N LYS A 99 13.01 -0.21 -33.46
CA LYS A 99 14.37 0.05 -32.96
C LYS A 99 14.51 1.51 -32.52
N ILE A 100 14.97 1.71 -31.28
CA ILE A 100 15.31 3.03 -30.76
C ILE A 100 16.79 3.23 -31.06
N PRO A 101 17.16 4.23 -31.88
CA PRO A 101 18.56 4.50 -32.17
C PRO A 101 19.36 4.73 -30.88
N SER A 102 20.49 4.03 -30.77
CA SER A 102 21.43 4.21 -29.66
C SER A 102 22.29 5.47 -29.86
N ASP A 103 22.49 5.89 -31.11
CA ASP A 103 23.21 7.10 -31.46
C ASP A 103 22.36 8.35 -31.18
N PRO A 104 22.85 9.32 -30.38
CA PRO A 104 22.12 10.55 -30.10
C PRO A 104 21.76 11.37 -31.34
N GLU A 105 22.59 11.38 -32.38
CA GLU A 105 22.32 12.13 -33.62
C GLU A 105 21.21 11.46 -34.45
N GLU A 106 21.26 10.14 -34.60
CA GLU A 106 20.20 9.37 -35.23
C GLU A 106 18.86 9.49 -34.48
N LEU A 107 18.89 9.47 -33.14
CA LEU A 107 17.72 9.72 -32.31
C LEU A 107 17.14 11.12 -32.55
N ARG A 108 18.00 12.15 -32.65
CA ARG A 108 17.56 13.52 -32.97
C ARG A 108 16.90 13.59 -34.34
N ARG A 109 17.43 12.91 -35.35
CA ARG A 109 16.82 12.83 -36.69
C ARG A 109 15.47 12.13 -36.66
N MET A 110 15.35 11.03 -35.91
CA MET A 110 14.08 10.30 -35.75
C MET A 110 13.04 11.12 -34.97
N ILE A 111 13.46 11.91 -33.99
CA ILE A 111 12.54 12.83 -33.29
C ILE A 111 12.10 13.93 -34.25
N ALA A 112 13.04 14.51 -35.01
CA ALA A 112 12.74 15.57 -35.97
C ALA A 112 11.78 15.12 -37.07
N SER A 113 11.89 13.88 -37.56
CA SER A 113 10.97 13.33 -38.55
C SER A 113 9.56 13.07 -38.00
N ASN A 114 9.44 12.84 -36.68
CA ASN A 114 8.18 12.62 -35.98
C ASN A 114 7.57 13.91 -35.40
N LEU A 115 8.21 15.06 -35.56
CA LEU A 115 7.65 16.34 -35.13
C LEU A 115 6.43 16.72 -36.00
N PRO A 116 5.43 17.42 -35.41
CA PRO A 116 4.32 17.97 -36.18
C PRO A 116 4.83 18.91 -37.28
N LYS A 117 4.27 18.80 -38.50
CA LYS A 117 4.69 19.62 -39.65
C LYS A 117 4.18 21.07 -39.60
N SER A 118 3.10 21.33 -38.85
CA SER A 118 2.49 22.65 -38.72
C SER A 118 3.10 23.43 -37.56
N GLY A 119 3.44 24.71 -37.78
CA GLY A 119 4.06 25.57 -36.77
C GLY A 119 3.24 25.74 -35.48
N ASP A 120 1.91 25.70 -35.56
CA ASP A 120 1.04 25.80 -34.38
C ASP A 120 1.09 24.54 -33.51
N ALA A 121 1.07 23.35 -34.12
CA ALA A 121 1.25 22.09 -33.39
C ALA A 121 2.65 21.94 -32.79
N VAL A 122 3.69 22.51 -33.42
CA VAL A 122 5.04 22.58 -32.85
C VAL A 122 5.06 23.49 -31.62
N ARG A 123 4.41 24.66 -31.70
CA ARG A 123 4.29 25.59 -30.56
C ARG A 123 3.55 24.95 -29.40
N GLU A 124 2.43 24.28 -29.67
CA GLU A 124 1.66 23.57 -28.66
C GLU A 124 2.47 22.45 -28.00
N LEU A 125 3.18 21.65 -28.81
CA LEU A 125 4.07 20.60 -28.30
C LEU A 125 5.18 21.19 -27.42
N ALA A 126 5.81 22.27 -27.84
CA ALA A 126 6.89 22.93 -27.10
C ALA A 126 6.41 23.49 -25.75
N VAL A 127 5.24 24.15 -25.73
CA VAL A 127 4.61 24.64 -24.50
C VAL A 127 4.31 23.48 -23.56
N ASN A 128 3.70 22.41 -24.08
CA ASN A 128 3.39 21.21 -23.32
C ASN A 128 4.65 20.55 -22.74
N GLN A 129 5.71 20.39 -23.52
CA GLN A 129 6.99 19.84 -23.05
C GLN A 129 7.67 20.76 -22.02
N GLY A 130 7.62 22.09 -22.22
CA GLY A 130 8.18 23.07 -21.30
C GLY A 130 7.53 23.03 -19.92
N VAL A 131 6.19 22.99 -19.86
CA VAL A 131 5.44 22.83 -18.60
C VAL A 131 5.81 21.51 -17.91
N GLN A 132 6.03 20.45 -18.68
CA GLN A 132 6.39 19.15 -18.14
C GLN A 132 7.80 19.10 -17.55
N LEU A 133 8.79 19.69 -18.23
CA LEU A 133 10.15 19.80 -17.72
C LEU A 133 10.21 20.61 -16.44
N GLN A 134 9.47 21.72 -16.36
CA GLN A 134 9.35 22.51 -15.14
C GLN A 134 8.77 21.69 -13.97
N ARG A 135 7.71 20.91 -14.22
CA ARG A 135 7.12 20.02 -13.20
C ARG A 135 8.09 18.93 -12.73
N LEU A 136 8.85 18.33 -13.66
CA LEU A 136 9.86 17.32 -13.34
C LEU A 136 10.99 17.90 -12.48
N ARG A 137 11.54 19.06 -12.88
CA ARG A 137 12.55 19.79 -12.11
C ARG A 137 12.06 20.14 -10.72
N ALA A 138 10.83 20.65 -10.59
CA ALA A 138 10.24 20.95 -9.30
C ALA A 138 10.06 19.71 -8.41
N ARG A 139 9.74 18.54 -8.99
CA ARG A 139 9.61 17.28 -8.26
C ARG A 139 10.96 16.73 -7.82
N LEU A 140 11.96 16.77 -8.70
CA LEU A 140 13.34 16.38 -8.37
C LEU A 140 13.90 17.26 -7.26
N ALA A 141 13.77 18.58 -7.37
CA ALA A 141 14.21 19.52 -6.34
C ALA A 141 13.53 19.26 -4.97
N ARG A 142 12.27 18.81 -4.95
CA ARG A 142 11.57 18.43 -3.70
C ARG A 142 12.06 17.12 -3.09
N LEU A 143 12.48 16.17 -3.94
CA LEU A 143 13.06 14.90 -3.49
C LEU A 143 14.48 15.12 -2.96
N GLU A 144 15.29 15.90 -3.69
CA GLU A 144 16.67 16.26 -3.33
C GLU A 144 16.73 17.11 -2.05
N SER A 145 15.79 18.04 -1.86
CA SER A 145 15.72 18.89 -0.66
C SER A 145 15.16 18.18 0.59
N GLY A 146 14.80 16.89 0.52
CA GLY A 146 14.30 16.13 1.68
C GLY A 146 13.01 16.66 2.31
N GLN A 147 12.31 17.61 1.67
CA GLN A 147 11.15 18.31 2.22
C GLN A 147 9.95 17.40 2.54
N MET A 148 9.90 16.18 2.00
CA MET A 148 8.87 15.20 2.40
C MET A 148 8.99 14.77 3.87
N ASN A 149 10.21 14.67 4.42
CA ASN A 149 10.42 14.23 5.80
C ASN A 149 10.04 15.30 6.83
N ASN A 150 10.29 16.58 6.53
CA ASN A 150 10.01 17.68 7.47
C ASN A 150 8.50 17.95 7.65
N ARG A 151 7.68 17.77 6.61
CA ARG A 151 6.22 17.93 6.73
C ARG A 151 5.55 16.82 7.53
N MET A 152 6.11 15.61 7.58
CA MET A 152 5.61 14.55 8.46
C MET A 152 6.03 14.77 9.92
N GLN A 153 7.24 15.27 10.19
CA GLN A 153 7.67 15.54 11.57
C GLN A 153 6.95 16.73 12.22
N GLN A 154 6.53 17.74 11.45
CA GLN A 154 5.77 18.87 11.99
C GLN A 154 4.29 18.58 12.25
N ARG A 155 3.77 17.41 11.84
CA ARG A 155 2.42 16.95 12.21
C ARG A 155 2.46 16.12 13.51
N ARG A 156 3.04 16.66 14.57
CA ARG A 156 2.63 16.22 15.92
C ARG A 156 1.24 16.82 16.15
N PRO A 157 0.19 16.01 16.43
CA PRO A 157 -1.13 16.55 16.68
C PRO A 157 -1.07 17.42 17.93
N GLN A 158 -1.11 18.75 17.74
CA GLN A 158 -1.28 19.70 18.82
C GLN A 158 -2.66 19.39 19.42
N ARG A 159 -2.65 18.80 20.60
CA ARG A 159 -3.84 18.40 21.36
C ARG A 159 -4.63 19.66 21.69
N MET A 160 -5.56 20.05 20.81
CA MET A 160 -6.45 21.17 21.07
C MET A 160 -7.23 20.87 22.35
N LYS A 161 -7.05 21.72 23.36
CA LYS A 161 -7.88 21.73 24.56
C LYS A 161 -9.32 21.98 24.09
N ARG A 162 -10.20 21.06 24.48
CA ARG A 162 -11.61 21.09 24.12
C ARG A 162 -12.34 21.91 25.17
N ASP A 163 -12.46 23.21 24.93
CA ASP A 163 -13.43 24.02 25.67
C ASP A 163 -14.85 23.69 25.16
N ALA A 164 -15.78 23.50 26.09
CA ALA A 164 -17.14 23.05 25.86
C ALA A 164 -18.08 24.21 25.39
N PRO A 165 -19.38 23.98 25.21
CA PRO A 165 -19.99 23.48 23.98
C PRO A 165 -20.88 24.55 23.33
N ASN A 166 -20.68 24.86 22.04
CA ASN A 166 -21.66 25.66 21.30
C ASN A 166 -22.66 24.75 20.58
N ALA A 167 -23.89 24.73 21.10
CA ALA A 167 -25.03 24.00 20.57
C ALA A 167 -25.59 24.71 19.34
N ALA A 168 -25.07 24.39 18.16
CA ALA A 168 -25.75 24.68 16.90
C ALA A 168 -25.92 23.37 16.12
N ARG A 169 -27.18 22.92 16.08
CA ARG A 169 -27.67 21.68 15.49
C ARG A 169 -27.27 21.58 14.01
N ARG A 170 -26.40 20.61 13.69
CA ARG A 170 -26.33 20.03 12.34
C ARG A 170 -27.23 18.78 12.33
N PRO A 171 -28.02 18.53 11.27
CA PRO A 171 -28.87 17.36 11.21
C PRO A 171 -27.99 16.10 11.22
N VAL A 172 -28.24 15.25 12.21
CA VAL A 172 -27.54 13.98 12.40
C VAL A 172 -28.06 13.02 11.35
N ALA A 173 -27.33 12.88 10.24
CA ALA A 173 -27.44 11.67 9.45
C ALA A 173 -27.06 10.50 10.37
N GLU A 174 -27.94 9.52 10.48
CA GLU A 174 -27.85 8.36 11.38
C GLU A 174 -26.43 7.77 11.37
N ARG A 175 -25.69 8.14 12.39
CA ARG A 175 -24.37 7.59 12.66
C ARG A 175 -24.62 6.23 13.30
N ASN A 176 -24.39 5.16 12.53
CA ASN A 176 -24.31 3.79 13.03
C ASN A 176 -23.71 3.78 14.44
N PRO A 177 -24.36 3.17 15.44
CA PRO A 177 -23.87 3.20 16.82
C PRO A 177 -22.48 2.59 16.84
N ALA A 178 -21.51 3.37 17.32
CA ALA A 178 -20.15 2.91 17.49
C ALA A 178 -20.16 1.67 18.38
N LYS A 179 -19.73 0.52 17.86
CA LYS A 179 -19.58 -0.71 18.64
C LYS A 179 -18.82 -0.40 19.94
N PRO A 180 -19.29 -0.85 21.11
CA PRO A 180 -18.70 -0.52 22.40
C PRO A 180 -17.21 -0.90 22.42
N ALA A 181 -16.42 -0.10 23.16
CA ALA A 181 -15.00 -0.37 23.36
C ALA A 181 -14.85 -1.72 24.08
N VAL A 182 -14.42 -2.74 23.35
CA VAL A 182 -14.14 -4.07 23.90
C VAL A 182 -13.07 -3.93 24.98
N LYS A 183 -13.37 -4.42 26.19
CA LYS A 183 -12.40 -4.44 27.31
C LYS A 183 -11.22 -5.30 26.87
N ARG A 184 -10.04 -4.69 26.78
CA ARG A 184 -8.79 -5.38 26.45
C ARG A 184 -8.29 -6.06 27.71
N GLU A 185 -8.09 -7.37 27.66
CA GLU A 185 -7.53 -8.15 28.76
C GLU A 185 -6.18 -8.69 28.32
N GLY A 186 -5.10 -8.32 29.00
CA GLY A 186 -3.73 -8.69 28.63
C GLY A 186 -2.90 -7.54 28.04
N ALA A 187 -1.65 -7.84 27.69
CA ALA A 187 -0.67 -6.87 27.21
C ALA A 187 0.15 -7.44 26.03
N PRO A 188 0.57 -6.60 25.06
CA PRO A 188 1.54 -7.03 24.06
C PRO A 188 2.88 -7.38 24.74
N PRO A 189 3.65 -8.33 24.18
CA PRO A 189 4.97 -8.68 24.72
C PRO A 189 5.94 -7.51 24.54
N ASP A 190 6.92 -7.40 25.43
CA ASP A 190 7.99 -6.39 25.34
C ASP A 190 9.15 -6.90 24.45
N ASP A 191 9.32 -8.22 24.37
CA ASP A 191 10.31 -8.87 23.51
C ASP A 191 10.01 -8.66 22.01
N ALA A 192 11.03 -8.23 21.26
CA ALA A 192 10.89 -7.88 19.84
C ALA A 192 10.52 -9.09 18.96
N ASP A 193 11.04 -10.27 19.28
CA ASP A 193 10.81 -11.50 18.52
C ASP A 193 9.39 -12.04 18.78
N LEU A 194 8.92 -11.99 20.04
CA LEU A 194 7.53 -12.26 20.38
C LEU A 194 6.56 -11.24 19.76
N GLN A 195 6.92 -9.96 19.65
CA GLN A 195 6.09 -8.97 18.95
C GLN A 195 5.98 -9.25 17.44
N SER A 196 7.09 -9.63 16.81
CA SER A 196 7.11 -10.01 15.40
C SER A 196 6.22 -11.24 15.15
N SER A 197 6.39 -12.26 15.99
CA SER A 197 5.63 -13.51 15.94
C SER A 197 4.14 -13.29 16.23
N LEU A 198 3.80 -12.42 17.19
CA LEU A 198 2.42 -11.99 17.47
C LEU A 198 1.77 -11.34 16.24
N ARG A 199 2.47 -10.41 15.59
CA ARG A 199 1.95 -9.72 14.40
C ARG A 199 1.72 -10.69 13.26
N ALA A 200 2.52 -11.75 13.15
CA ALA A 200 2.30 -12.82 12.19
C ALA A 200 1.09 -13.68 12.60
N PHE A 201 1.02 -14.11 13.86
CA PHE A 201 -0.01 -14.99 14.43
C PHE A 201 -1.44 -14.42 14.33
N ILE A 202 -1.62 -13.10 14.46
CA ILE A 202 -2.96 -12.46 14.42
C ILE A 202 -3.49 -12.21 13.01
N ARG A 203 -2.73 -12.51 11.95
CA ARG A 203 -3.16 -12.28 10.56
C ARG A 203 -4.21 -13.31 10.15
N LYS A 204 -5.37 -12.83 9.69
CA LYS A 204 -6.46 -13.68 9.19
C LYS A 204 -6.18 -14.37 7.86
N THR A 205 -5.08 -14.01 7.20
CA THR A 205 -4.70 -14.53 5.87
C THR A 205 -3.75 -15.72 5.94
N ASN A 206 -3.33 -16.15 7.13
CA ASN A 206 -2.45 -17.31 7.27
C ASN A 206 -3.25 -18.61 7.15
N SER A 207 -2.65 -19.64 6.55
CA SER A 207 -3.15 -21.01 6.62
C SER A 207 -2.95 -21.59 8.03
N ASP A 208 -3.69 -22.65 8.35
CA ASP A 208 -3.61 -23.32 9.65
C ASP A 208 -2.22 -23.93 9.87
N GLU A 209 -1.62 -24.56 8.85
CA GLU A 209 -0.23 -25.06 8.88
C GLU A 209 0.78 -23.95 9.23
N ARG A 210 0.63 -22.77 8.63
CA ARG A 210 1.52 -21.65 8.90
C ARG A 210 1.33 -21.10 10.32
N LEU A 211 0.12 -21.18 10.85
CA LEU A 211 -0.16 -20.78 12.23
C LEU A 211 0.44 -21.77 13.24
N ASP A 212 0.46 -23.06 12.92
CA ASP A 212 1.13 -24.07 13.73
C ASP A 212 2.65 -23.84 13.79
N ASP A 213 3.28 -23.50 12.67
CA ASP A 213 4.70 -23.12 12.65
C ASP A 213 4.98 -21.88 13.52
N ILE A 214 4.17 -20.82 13.36
CA ILE A 214 4.32 -19.59 14.15
C ILE A 214 4.10 -19.90 15.64
N PHE A 215 3.13 -20.75 15.94
CA PHE A 215 2.87 -21.16 17.31
C PHE A 215 4.03 -21.95 17.90
N ALA A 216 4.64 -22.86 17.13
CA ALA A 216 5.85 -23.57 17.54
C ALA A 216 6.99 -22.60 17.89
N ASP A 217 7.25 -21.62 17.03
CA ASP A 217 8.26 -20.57 17.27
C ASP A 217 7.98 -19.78 18.56
N ILE A 218 6.73 -19.37 18.76
CA ILE A 218 6.29 -18.66 19.97
C ILE A 218 6.50 -19.52 21.22
N THR A 219 6.18 -20.82 21.16
CA THR A 219 6.33 -21.73 22.30
C THR A 219 7.79 -22.02 22.61
N ALA A 220 8.64 -22.17 21.59
CA ALA A 220 10.07 -22.33 21.75
C ALA A 220 10.67 -21.10 22.46
N ARG A 221 10.37 -19.90 21.97
CA ARG A 221 10.80 -18.64 22.59
C ARG A 221 10.26 -18.46 24.01
N ALA A 222 9.00 -18.84 24.25
CA ALA A 222 8.41 -18.78 25.59
C ALA A 222 9.14 -19.69 26.59
N SER A 223 9.65 -20.85 26.14
CA SER A 223 10.34 -21.83 26.99
C SER A 223 11.74 -21.40 27.44
N GLU A 224 12.35 -20.43 26.76
CA GLU A 224 13.69 -19.93 27.08
C GLU A 224 13.76 -19.18 28.43
N SER A 225 12.64 -18.59 28.88
CA SER A 225 12.62 -17.83 30.13
C SER A 225 11.24 -17.78 30.78
N PRO A 226 11.16 -17.83 32.13
CA PRO A 226 9.91 -17.61 32.87
C PRO A 226 9.25 -16.26 32.55
N GLU A 227 10.05 -15.21 32.33
CA GLU A 227 9.58 -13.88 31.92
C GLU A 227 8.92 -13.90 30.54
N LEU A 228 9.52 -14.61 29.58
CA LEU A 228 8.97 -14.78 28.23
C LEU A 228 7.69 -15.61 28.26
N THR A 229 7.65 -16.68 29.06
CA THR A 229 6.41 -17.42 29.31
C THR A 229 5.30 -16.50 29.85
N ARG A 230 5.61 -15.60 30.80
CA ARG A 230 4.62 -14.63 31.32
C ARG A 230 4.14 -13.67 30.24
N GLN A 231 5.06 -13.14 29.43
CA GLN A 231 4.71 -12.23 28.32
C GLN A 231 3.84 -12.91 27.26
N THR A 232 4.18 -14.12 26.85
CA THR A 232 3.41 -14.93 25.88
C THR A 232 1.98 -15.21 26.38
N ARG A 233 1.78 -15.34 27.69
CA ARG A 233 0.44 -15.50 28.27
C ARG A 233 -0.39 -14.22 28.21
N GLU A 234 0.19 -13.08 28.60
CA GLU A 234 -0.49 -11.79 28.51
C GLU A 234 -0.83 -11.44 27.05
N MET A 235 0.06 -11.83 26.13
CA MET A 235 -0.15 -11.75 24.70
C MET A 235 -1.36 -12.57 24.23
N PHE A 236 -1.44 -13.86 24.60
CA PHE A 236 -2.58 -14.69 24.20
C PHE A 236 -3.90 -14.27 24.85
N ARG A 237 -3.89 -13.76 26.09
CA ARG A 237 -5.06 -13.10 26.69
C ARG A 237 -5.53 -11.91 25.83
N LEU A 238 -4.60 -11.09 25.37
CA LEU A 238 -4.91 -9.95 24.51
C LEU A 238 -5.56 -10.39 23.19
N VAL A 239 -5.02 -11.42 22.54
CA VAL A 239 -5.60 -12.00 21.30
C VAL A 239 -7.02 -12.51 21.56
N LEU A 240 -7.23 -13.24 22.67
CA LEU A 240 -8.54 -13.79 23.03
C LEU A 240 -9.57 -12.73 23.46
N SER A 241 -9.13 -11.59 23.98
CA SER A 241 -10.02 -10.44 24.27
C SER A 241 -10.47 -9.71 23.00
N LEU A 242 -9.79 -9.94 21.88
CA LEU A 242 -10.05 -9.27 20.60
C LEU A 242 -10.41 -10.26 19.47
N LYS A 243 -11.00 -11.41 19.80
CA LYS A 243 -11.38 -12.47 18.84
C LYS A 243 -12.16 -11.98 17.64
N ASP A 244 -13.04 -10.99 17.83
CA ASP A 244 -13.84 -10.42 16.74
C ASP A 244 -12.98 -9.71 15.67
N ARG A 245 -11.78 -9.26 16.05
CA ARG A 245 -10.92 -8.39 15.22
C ARG A 245 -9.65 -9.08 14.74
N TYR A 246 -9.08 -10.00 15.51
CA TYR A 246 -7.74 -10.55 15.28
C TYR A 246 -7.70 -12.08 15.39
N GLY A 247 -6.82 -12.72 14.61
CA GLY A 247 -6.66 -14.18 14.58
C GLY A 247 -7.74 -14.92 13.78
N THR A 248 -7.41 -16.14 13.37
CA THR A 248 -8.35 -17.14 12.82
C THR A 248 -8.95 -17.96 13.97
N PRO A 249 -10.03 -18.74 13.74
CA PRO A 249 -10.54 -19.70 14.74
C PRO A 249 -9.45 -20.66 15.24
N HIS A 250 -8.62 -21.20 14.35
CA HIS A 250 -7.49 -22.08 14.67
C HIS A 250 -6.48 -21.40 15.61
N ALA A 251 -6.12 -20.15 15.33
CA ALA A 251 -5.24 -19.37 16.20
C ALA A 251 -5.82 -19.15 17.61
N HIS A 252 -7.14 -19.05 17.74
CA HIS A 252 -7.79 -18.92 19.05
C HIS A 252 -7.77 -20.24 19.84
N GLU A 253 -7.85 -21.38 19.16
CA GLU A 253 -7.74 -22.71 19.79
C GLU A 253 -6.33 -22.94 20.31
N LEU A 254 -5.31 -22.65 19.50
CA LEU A 254 -3.90 -22.72 19.91
C LEU A 254 -3.60 -21.81 21.11
N ALA A 255 -4.10 -20.56 21.08
CA ALA A 255 -3.92 -19.60 22.17
C ALA A 255 -4.60 -20.06 23.48
N LYS A 256 -5.80 -20.67 23.40
CA LYS A 256 -6.46 -21.28 24.57
C LYS A 256 -5.65 -22.46 25.11
N GLY A 257 -5.24 -23.37 24.23
CA GLY A 257 -4.46 -24.55 24.61
C GLY A 257 -3.14 -24.19 25.31
N PHE A 258 -2.50 -23.08 24.92
CA PHE A 258 -1.32 -22.57 25.61
C PHE A 258 -1.64 -22.04 27.03
N LEU A 259 -2.73 -21.29 27.20
CA LEU A 259 -3.12 -20.75 28.50
C LEU A 259 -3.52 -21.85 29.49
N ASP A 260 -4.13 -22.93 29.00
CA ASP A 260 -4.50 -24.09 29.82
C ASP A 260 -3.25 -24.86 30.31
N LYS A 261 -2.23 -24.99 29.46
CA LYS A 261 -0.94 -25.61 29.80
C LYS A 261 -0.07 -24.76 30.72
N HIS A 262 -0.24 -23.43 30.70
CA HIS A 262 0.52 -22.48 31.51
C HIS A 262 -0.40 -21.63 32.40
N PRO A 263 -1.04 -22.23 33.44
CA PRO A 263 -1.96 -21.51 34.32
C PRO A 263 -1.25 -20.44 35.15
N ALA A 264 -2.00 -19.44 35.65
CA ALA A 264 -1.42 -18.36 36.45
C ALA A 264 -0.84 -18.96 37.72
N LYS A 265 0.44 -18.66 38.03
CA LYS A 265 0.93 -18.88 39.39
C LYS A 265 0.01 -18.07 40.29
N ARG A 266 -0.80 -18.78 41.06
CA ARG A 266 -1.70 -18.21 42.05
C ARG A 266 -0.80 -17.73 43.18
N ASN A 267 -0.52 -16.43 43.22
CA ASN A 267 0.21 -15.85 44.35
C ASN A 267 -0.59 -16.17 45.63
N ARG A 268 0.00 -16.98 46.49
CA ARG A 268 -0.35 -17.07 47.91
C ARG A 268 0.44 -16.01 48.64
#